data_AF-A0A527G6P1-F1
#
_entry.id   AF-A0A527G6P1-F1
#
_cell.length_a   1.000
_cell.length_b   1.000
_cell.length_c   1.000
_cell.angle_alpha   90.00
_cell.angle_beta   90.00
_cell.angle_gamma   90.00
#
_symmetry.space_group_name_H-M   'P 1'
#
loop_
_entity.id
_entity.type
_entity.pdbx_description
1 polymer ?
#
loop_
_entity_poly.entity_id
_entity_poly.type
_entity_poly.pdbx_seq_one_letter_code
_entity_poly.pdbx_strand_id
1 'polypeptide(L)'
;LKEFRPDIMYLTTTDYVQHKYAPGVPQANAFYEMFDKYLTELDALGAAIVVTADHGMKPKHKADGSPDVVYVQDLLDEWLGKDAARVILPITDPYVVHHGALGSFATAYLPDGADQAGIMARLAKIDGIMLVVDSPTACERFELPADRIG
;
A
#
# COMPACT_ATOMS: atom_id res chain seq x y z
N LEU A 1 20.26 7.82 -22.45
CA LEU A 1 20.58 9.17 -23.01
C LEU A 1 21.82 9.18 -23.90
N LYS A 2 22.94 8.57 -23.49
CA LYS A 2 24.19 8.58 -24.27
C LYS A 2 24.08 7.86 -25.64
N GLU A 3 23.31 6.77 -25.72
CA GLU A 3 23.18 5.96 -26.95
C GLU A 3 21.78 6.04 -27.56
N PHE A 4 20.77 5.53 -26.85
CA PHE A 4 19.38 5.42 -27.34
C PHE A 4 18.65 6.77 -27.52
N ARG A 5 19.03 7.81 -26.74
CA ARG A 5 18.47 9.18 -26.81
C ARG A 5 16.92 9.25 -26.94
N PRO A 6 16.16 8.68 -25.98
CA PRO A 6 14.70 8.72 -26.03
C PRO A 6 14.16 10.14 -25.77
N ASP A 7 13.04 10.48 -26.41
CA ASP A 7 12.28 11.69 -26.07
C ASP A 7 11.59 11.58 -24.70
N ILE A 8 11.13 10.37 -24.34
CA ILE A 8 10.48 10.06 -23.07
C ILE A 8 11.08 8.77 -22.50
N MET A 9 11.47 8.81 -21.22
CA MET A 9 12.02 7.67 -20.50
C MET A 9 11.39 7.59 -19.11
N TYR A 10 10.96 6.39 -18.73
CA TYR A 10 10.45 6.11 -17.38
C TYR A 10 11.36 5.08 -16.70
N LEU A 11 11.93 5.48 -15.56
CA LEU A 11 12.75 4.62 -14.71
C LEU A 11 12.03 4.44 -13.39
N THR A 12 11.72 3.19 -13.04
CA THR A 12 11.11 2.83 -11.77
C THR A 12 12.00 1.82 -11.04
N THR A 13 11.93 1.83 -9.71
CA THR A 13 12.76 0.98 -8.84
C THR A 13 11.87 0.12 -7.94
N THR A 14 12.43 -0.47 -6.89
CA THR A 14 11.68 -1.25 -5.88
C THR A 14 11.95 -0.66 -4.51
N ASP A 15 11.01 -0.79 -3.60
CA ASP A 15 11.08 -0.28 -2.23
C ASP A 15 11.72 -1.27 -1.23
N TYR A 16 12.49 -2.25 -1.72
CA TYR A 16 13.14 -3.28 -0.90
C TYR A 16 14.00 -2.71 0.22
N VAL A 17 14.75 -1.63 -0.03
CA VAL A 17 15.57 -0.95 0.98
C VAL A 17 14.67 -0.26 2.01
N GLN A 18 13.61 0.40 1.54
CA GLN A 18 12.71 1.23 2.33
C GLN A 18 11.82 0.40 3.25
N HIS A 19 11.46 -0.82 2.86
CA HIS A 19 10.78 -1.79 3.72
C HIS A 19 11.66 -2.31 4.87
N LYS A 20 13.00 -2.29 4.71
CA LYS A 20 13.94 -2.86 5.69
C LYS A 20 14.59 -1.82 6.59
N TYR A 21 14.80 -0.61 6.07
CA TYR A 21 15.66 0.38 6.69
C TYR A 21 14.92 1.71 6.81
N ALA A 22 14.74 2.17 8.06
CA ALA A 22 14.16 3.47 8.34
C ALA A 22 15.06 4.61 7.81
N PRO A 23 14.50 5.80 7.53
CA PRO A 23 15.29 6.96 7.11
C PRO A 23 16.44 7.29 8.08
N GLY A 24 17.61 7.61 7.54
CA GLY A 24 18.78 8.04 8.31
C GLY A 24 19.73 6.91 8.74
N VAL A 25 19.34 5.63 8.66
CA VAL A 25 20.27 4.53 8.94
C VAL A 25 21.25 4.34 7.77
N PRO A 26 22.46 3.80 8.01
CA PRO A 26 23.52 3.74 7.00
C PRO A 26 23.10 3.11 5.68
N GLN A 27 22.32 2.03 5.72
CA GLN A 27 21.85 1.31 4.54
C GLN A 27 20.87 2.16 3.69
N ALA A 28 19.96 2.90 4.33
CA ALA A 28 19.05 3.80 3.63
C ALA A 28 19.83 4.96 3.00
N ASN A 29 20.75 5.58 3.74
CA ASN A 29 21.56 6.68 3.22
C ASN A 29 22.44 6.25 2.06
N ALA A 30 23.06 5.06 2.14
CA ALA A 30 23.90 4.54 1.06
C ALA A 30 23.11 4.30 -0.25
N PHE A 31 21.85 3.89 -0.16
CA PHE A 31 20.98 3.75 -1.33
C PHE A 31 20.74 5.11 -2.01
N TYR A 32 20.40 6.14 -1.23
CA TYR A 32 20.15 7.48 -1.77
C TYR A 32 21.44 8.16 -2.26
N GLU A 33 22.60 7.90 -1.63
CA GLU A 33 23.90 8.34 -2.13
C GLU A 33 24.21 7.72 -3.50
N MET A 34 23.87 6.44 -3.70
CA MET A 34 24.02 5.79 -5.01
C MET A 34 23.08 6.39 -6.05
N PHE A 35 21.81 6.59 -5.71
CA PHE A 35 20.83 7.22 -6.59
C PHE A 35 21.28 8.62 -7.07
N ASP A 36 21.81 9.43 -6.16
CA ASP A 36 22.23 10.82 -6.43
C ASP A 36 23.35 10.91 -7.49
N LYS A 37 24.24 9.91 -7.55
CA LYS A 37 25.29 9.82 -8.58
C LYS A 37 24.68 9.70 -9.98
N TYR A 38 23.67 8.85 -10.14
CA TYR A 38 22.99 8.67 -11.42
C TYR A 38 22.10 9.86 -11.77
N LEU A 39 21.43 10.47 -10.77
CA LEU A 39 20.66 11.69 -10.99
C LEU A 39 21.56 12.81 -11.54
N THR A 40 22.74 12.99 -10.95
CA THR A 40 23.74 13.96 -11.42
C THR A 40 24.19 13.67 -12.86
N GLU A 41 24.45 12.40 -13.21
CA GLU A 41 24.80 12.05 -14.59
C GLU A 41 23.68 12.33 -15.59
N LEU A 42 22.41 12.10 -15.22
CA LEU A 42 21.27 12.38 -16.08
C LEU A 42 21.07 13.88 -16.29
N ASP A 43 21.19 14.68 -15.23
CA ASP A 43 21.09 16.14 -15.28
C ASP A 43 22.19 16.75 -16.14
N ALA A 44 23.43 16.30 -15.97
CA ALA A 44 24.58 16.76 -16.77
C ALA A 44 24.45 16.47 -18.28
N LEU A 45 23.60 15.51 -18.67
CA LEU A 45 23.28 15.23 -20.07
C LEU A 45 22.17 16.12 -20.64
N GLY A 46 21.62 17.04 -19.84
CA GLY A 46 20.65 18.05 -20.25
C GLY A 46 19.20 17.56 -20.28
N ALA A 47 18.87 16.48 -19.57
CA ALA A 47 17.50 16.01 -19.47
C ALA A 47 16.66 16.92 -18.55
N ALA A 48 15.38 17.14 -18.90
CA ALA A 48 14.40 17.64 -17.93
C ALA A 48 13.95 16.46 -17.06
N ILE A 49 14.19 16.53 -15.74
CA ILE A 49 14.00 15.39 -14.83
C ILE A 49 12.94 15.72 -13.79
N VAL A 50 12.01 14.79 -13.60
CA VAL A 50 11.09 14.76 -12.46
C VAL A 50 11.42 13.56 -11.61
N VAL A 51 11.69 13.79 -10.31
CA VAL A 51 11.85 12.73 -9.31
C VAL A 51 10.62 12.71 -8.44
N THR A 52 10.02 11.53 -8.31
CA THR A 52 8.83 11.30 -7.47
C THR A 52 8.90 9.90 -6.87
N ALA A 53 7.95 9.59 -5.99
CA ALA A 53 7.67 8.24 -5.51
C ALA A 53 6.22 7.89 -5.82
N ASP A 54 5.95 6.60 -5.99
CA ASP A 54 4.61 6.03 -6.07
C ASP A 54 3.88 6.11 -4.72
N HIS A 55 4.59 5.84 -3.62
CA HIS A 55 4.09 6.00 -2.26
C HIS A 55 5.21 6.24 -1.23
N GLY A 56 4.80 6.54 0.01
CA GLY A 56 5.72 6.64 1.14
C GLY A 56 5.93 5.32 1.88
N MET A 57 6.63 5.38 3.02
CA MET A 57 6.80 4.27 3.95
C MET A 57 6.63 4.74 5.41
N LYS A 58 6.12 3.88 6.28
CA LYS A 58 5.94 4.11 7.73
C LYS A 58 6.13 2.80 8.52
N PRO A 59 6.63 2.86 9.76
CA PRO A 59 6.69 1.67 10.61
C PRO A 59 5.29 1.16 10.94
N LYS A 60 5.13 -0.17 10.98
CA LYS A 60 3.86 -0.90 11.24
C LYS A 60 4.02 -1.98 12.31
N HIS A 61 4.83 -1.67 13.31
CA HIS A 61 5.13 -2.58 14.41
C HIS A 61 4.80 -1.91 15.75
N LYS A 62 4.50 -2.74 16.74
CA LYS A 62 4.32 -2.34 18.13
C LYS A 62 5.65 -1.91 18.74
N ALA A 63 5.59 -1.47 20.00
CA ALA A 63 6.78 -1.07 20.76
C ALA A 63 7.81 -2.19 20.92
N ASP A 64 7.37 -3.45 20.92
CA ASP A 64 8.24 -4.64 21.00
C ASP A 64 8.79 -5.09 19.62
N GLY A 65 8.44 -4.39 18.55
CA GLY A 65 8.84 -4.70 17.18
C GLY A 65 7.99 -5.77 16.48
N SER A 66 6.99 -6.35 17.14
CA SER A 66 6.05 -7.27 16.48
C SER A 66 5.09 -6.50 15.56
N PRO A 67 4.62 -7.10 14.44
CA PRO A 67 3.65 -6.45 13.56
C PRO A 67 2.36 -6.03 14.29
N ASP A 68 1.85 -4.85 13.96
CA ASP A 68 0.57 -4.36 14.49
C ASP A 68 -0.52 -4.56 13.44
N VAL A 69 -1.36 -5.59 13.62
CA VAL A 69 -2.25 -6.13 12.59
C VAL A 69 -3.68 -6.25 13.11
N VAL A 70 -4.63 -5.82 12.29
CA VAL A 70 -6.06 -6.07 12.48
C VAL A 70 -6.52 -7.15 11.50
N TYR A 71 -6.95 -8.30 12.02
CA TYR A 71 -7.40 -9.43 11.20
C TYR A 71 -8.88 -9.27 10.81
N VAL A 72 -9.13 -8.49 9.75
CA VAL A 72 -10.49 -8.13 9.31
C VAL A 72 -11.33 -9.35 8.93
N GLN A 73 -10.73 -10.41 8.35
CA GLN A 73 -11.48 -11.62 8.00
C GLN A 73 -12.03 -12.33 9.24
N ASP A 74 -11.26 -12.43 10.33
CA ASP A 74 -11.70 -13.07 11.57
C ASP A 74 -12.90 -12.32 12.19
N LEU A 75 -12.86 -10.98 12.15
CA LEU A 75 -13.95 -10.13 12.64
C LEU A 75 -15.22 -10.30 11.82
N LEU A 76 -15.10 -10.35 10.49
CA LEU A 76 -16.26 -10.57 9.62
C LEU A 76 -16.81 -11.99 9.75
N ASP A 77 -15.94 -13.00 9.92
CA ASP A 77 -16.33 -14.38 10.18
C ASP A 77 -17.13 -14.50 11.50
N GLU A 78 -16.73 -13.77 12.55
CA GLU A 78 -17.45 -13.73 13.82
C GLU A 78 -18.85 -13.11 13.67
N TRP A 79 -18.99 -12.04 12.90
CA TRP A 79 -20.24 -11.28 12.81
C TRP A 79 -21.22 -11.81 11.77
N LEU A 80 -20.71 -12.35 10.66
CA LEU A 80 -21.50 -12.71 9.48
C LEU A 80 -21.53 -14.23 9.23
N GLY A 81 -20.68 -14.98 9.93
CA GLY A 81 -20.45 -16.40 9.69
C GLY A 81 -19.21 -16.63 8.83
N LYS A 82 -18.56 -17.76 9.07
CA LYS A 82 -17.29 -18.13 8.43
C LYS A 82 -17.37 -18.02 6.90
N ASP A 83 -16.43 -17.27 6.33
CA ASP A 83 -16.25 -17.05 4.88
C ASP A 83 -17.49 -16.45 4.17
N ALA A 84 -18.46 -15.89 4.92
CA ALA A 84 -19.64 -15.26 4.33
C ALA A 84 -19.27 -13.94 3.63
N ALA A 85 -18.29 -13.22 4.16
CA ALA A 85 -17.64 -12.10 3.50
C ALA A 85 -16.23 -12.49 3.07
N ARG A 86 -15.67 -11.75 2.10
CA ARG A 86 -14.32 -11.97 1.59
C ARG A 86 -13.48 -10.71 1.68
N VAL A 87 -12.49 -10.72 2.56
CA VAL A 87 -11.46 -9.68 2.63
C VAL A 87 -10.39 -9.94 1.56
N ILE A 88 -9.99 -8.88 0.87
CA ILE A 88 -8.90 -8.84 -0.11
C ILE A 88 -7.85 -7.84 0.37
N LEU A 89 -6.57 -8.25 0.28
CA LEU A 89 -5.40 -7.44 0.60
C LEU A 89 -4.66 -7.12 -0.71
N PRO A 90 -4.93 -5.97 -1.38
CA PRO A 90 -4.45 -5.72 -2.75
C PRO A 90 -2.96 -5.33 -2.85
N ILE A 91 -2.22 -5.34 -1.73
CA ILE A 91 -0.82 -4.91 -1.69
C ILE A 91 0.10 -5.82 -2.49
N THR A 92 -0.22 -7.11 -2.59
CA THR A 92 0.60 -8.10 -3.28
C THR A 92 -0.27 -9.24 -3.79
N ASP A 93 0.35 -10.17 -4.52
CA ASP A 93 -0.34 -11.33 -5.06
C ASP A 93 -0.94 -12.20 -3.94
N PRO A 94 -2.13 -12.79 -4.14
CA PRO A 94 -2.91 -13.42 -3.07
C PRO A 94 -2.29 -14.68 -2.48
N TYR A 95 -1.23 -15.22 -3.08
CA TYR A 95 -0.51 -16.40 -2.60
C TYR A 95 0.67 -16.06 -1.67
N VAL A 96 0.96 -14.78 -1.44
CA VAL A 96 1.99 -14.35 -0.49
C VAL A 96 1.47 -14.45 0.95
N VAL A 97 2.10 -15.29 1.77
CA VAL A 97 1.70 -15.55 3.17
C VAL A 97 2.73 -15.09 4.21
N HIS A 98 3.78 -14.38 3.80
CA HIS A 98 4.70 -13.70 4.72
C HIS A 98 4.29 -12.23 4.92
N HIS A 99 4.96 -11.52 5.83
CA HIS A 99 4.68 -10.13 6.20
C HIS A 99 4.63 -9.12 5.03
N GLY A 100 5.02 -9.50 3.82
CA GLY A 100 4.89 -8.67 2.61
C GLY A 100 3.45 -8.49 2.14
N ALA A 101 2.49 -9.30 2.63
CA ALA A 101 1.07 -9.12 2.38
C ALA A 101 0.37 -8.18 3.38
N LEU A 102 1.10 -7.56 4.31
CA LEU A 102 0.55 -6.68 5.34
C LEU A 102 0.62 -5.21 4.90
N GLY A 103 -0.47 -4.75 4.28
CA GLY A 103 -0.67 -3.35 3.91
C GLY A 103 -1.55 -2.57 4.89
N SER A 104 -1.71 -1.27 4.64
CA SER A 104 -2.66 -0.40 5.37
C SER A 104 -3.93 -0.08 4.55
N PHE A 105 -4.20 -0.86 3.51
CA PHE A 105 -5.42 -0.80 2.71
C PHE A 105 -5.92 -2.22 2.46
N ALA A 106 -7.23 -2.41 2.60
CA ALA A 106 -7.94 -3.65 2.32
C ALA A 106 -9.32 -3.32 1.76
N THR A 107 -9.91 -4.23 1.00
CA THR A 107 -11.29 -4.15 0.52
C THR A 107 -12.02 -5.43 0.89
N ALA A 108 -13.33 -5.39 1.08
CA ALA A 108 -14.10 -6.58 1.44
C ALA A 108 -15.39 -6.68 0.62
N TYR A 109 -15.69 -7.87 0.13
CA TYR A 109 -16.97 -8.19 -0.51
C TYR A 109 -17.89 -8.81 0.53
N LEU A 110 -19.06 -8.21 0.73
CA LEU A 110 -20.07 -8.66 1.70
C LEU A 110 -21.10 -9.59 1.05
N PRO A 111 -21.74 -10.49 1.81
CA PRO A 111 -22.82 -11.33 1.29
C PRO A 111 -24.06 -10.48 0.96
N ASP A 112 -24.86 -10.96 0.00
CA ASP A 112 -26.10 -10.29 -0.40
C ASP A 112 -27.04 -10.09 0.81
N GLY A 113 -27.57 -8.86 0.95
CA GLY A 113 -28.48 -8.51 2.04
C GLY A 113 -27.82 -8.22 3.39
N ALA A 114 -26.48 -8.20 3.47
CA ALA A 114 -25.77 -7.77 4.68
C ALA A 114 -26.09 -6.31 5.06
N ASP A 115 -26.16 -6.02 6.36
CA ASP A 115 -26.25 -4.66 6.89
C ASP A 115 -24.90 -3.93 6.74
N GLN A 116 -24.61 -3.45 5.53
CA GLN A 116 -23.36 -2.78 5.18
C GLN A 116 -23.06 -1.60 6.13
N ALA A 117 -24.06 -0.76 6.41
CA ALA A 117 -23.90 0.40 7.29
C ALA A 117 -23.55 -0.03 8.72
N GLY A 118 -24.21 -1.05 9.26
CA GLY A 118 -23.92 -1.62 10.56
C GLY A 118 -22.51 -2.22 10.65
N ILE A 119 -22.07 -2.95 9.63
CA ILE A 119 -20.72 -3.53 9.55
C ILE A 119 -19.66 -2.43 9.51
N MET A 120 -19.84 -1.42 8.65
CA MET A 120 -18.93 -0.29 8.55
C MET A 120 -18.80 0.45 9.89
N ALA A 121 -19.92 0.68 10.59
CA ALA A 121 -19.94 1.34 11.88
C ALA A 121 -19.25 0.54 12.99
N ARG A 122 -19.24 -0.80 12.91
CA ARG A 122 -18.48 -1.66 13.82
C ARG A 122 -16.98 -1.60 13.53
N LEU A 123 -16.58 -1.75 12.25
CA LEU A 123 -15.18 -1.67 11.83
C LEU A 123 -14.56 -0.31 12.19
N ALA A 124 -15.28 0.79 11.98
CA ALA A 124 -14.81 2.14 12.27
C ALA A 124 -14.55 2.41 13.77
N LYS A 125 -15.00 1.54 14.68
CA LYS A 125 -14.75 1.65 16.13
C LYS A 125 -13.52 0.86 16.58
N ILE A 126 -12.91 0.09 15.70
CA ILE A 126 -11.72 -0.70 16.00
C ILE A 126 -10.50 0.22 16.01
N ASP A 127 -9.77 0.24 17.12
CA ASP A 127 -8.51 0.96 17.20
C ASP A 127 -7.53 0.46 16.14
N GLY A 128 -6.88 1.38 15.44
CA GLY A 128 -6.05 1.09 14.27
C GLY A 128 -6.77 1.13 12.90
N ILE A 129 -8.12 1.14 12.84
CA ILE A 129 -8.86 1.39 11.60
C ILE A 129 -9.17 2.89 11.47
N MET A 130 -8.50 3.55 10.52
CA MET A 130 -8.61 5.01 10.35
C MET A 130 -9.82 5.46 9.52
N LEU A 131 -10.28 4.62 8.59
CA LEU A 131 -11.35 4.96 7.67
C LEU A 131 -12.06 3.69 7.19
N VAL A 132 -13.39 3.75 7.18
CA VAL A 132 -14.25 2.74 6.55
C VAL A 132 -15.28 3.48 5.72
N VAL A 133 -15.37 3.16 4.44
CA VAL A 133 -16.28 3.79 3.46
C VAL A 133 -16.87 2.71 2.56
N ASP A 134 -18.05 2.97 1.99
CA ASP A 134 -18.64 2.10 0.98
C ASP A 134 -17.94 2.27 -0.38
N SER A 135 -18.22 1.35 -1.31
CA SER A 135 -17.64 1.35 -2.65
C SER A 135 -17.89 2.68 -3.41
N PRO A 136 -19.12 3.23 -3.47
CA PRO A 136 -19.35 4.52 -4.14
C PRO A 136 -18.51 5.66 -3.57
N THR A 137 -18.46 5.81 -2.24
CA THR A 137 -17.68 6.85 -1.58
C THR A 137 -16.18 6.64 -1.80
N ALA A 138 -15.69 5.40 -1.74
CA ALA A 138 -14.30 5.08 -2.01
C ALA A 138 -13.92 5.42 -3.46
N CYS A 139 -14.76 5.05 -4.43
CA CYS A 139 -14.52 5.30 -5.84
C CYS A 139 -14.51 6.79 -6.18
N GLU A 140 -15.45 7.56 -5.63
CA GLU A 140 -15.46 9.02 -5.81
C GLU A 140 -14.24 9.67 -5.15
N ARG A 141 -13.96 9.33 -3.89
CA ARG A 141 -12.90 9.99 -3.10
C ARG A 141 -11.49 9.66 -3.58
N PHE A 142 -11.25 8.42 -3.99
CA PHE A 142 -9.93 7.90 -4.33
C PHE A 142 -9.76 7.65 -5.84
N GLU A 143 -10.74 8.08 -6.65
CA GLU A 143 -10.74 7.94 -8.11
C GLU A 143 -10.54 6.47 -8.56
N LEU A 144 -11.25 5.55 -7.91
CA LEU A 144 -11.10 4.11 -8.13
C LEU A 144 -12.16 3.55 -9.11
N PRO A 145 -11.82 2.49 -9.85
CA PRO A 145 -12.77 1.79 -10.71
C PRO A 145 -13.76 0.95 -9.89
N ALA A 146 -15.05 1.32 -9.94
CA ALA A 146 -16.11 0.67 -9.15
C ALA A 146 -16.34 -0.81 -9.48
N ASP A 147 -15.93 -1.28 -10.66
CA ASP A 147 -16.01 -2.69 -11.06
C ASP A 147 -14.88 -3.55 -10.47
N ARG A 148 -13.93 -2.96 -9.72
CA ARG A 148 -12.75 -3.66 -9.16
C ARG A 148 -12.54 -3.43 -7.66
N ILE A 149 -13.49 -2.78 -6.98
CA ILE A 149 -13.46 -2.52 -5.54
C ILE A 149 -14.70 -3.16 -4.90
N GLY A 150 -14.53 -3.74 -3.70
CA GLY A 150 -15.60 -4.34 -2.92
C GLY A 150 -16.48 -3.33 -2.19
#